data_AF-A0A829GZ77-F1
#
_entry.id   AF-A0A829GZ77-F1
#
_cell.length_a   1.000
_cell.length_b   1.000
_cell.length_c   1.000
_cell.angle_alpha   90.00
_cell.angle_beta   90.00
_cell.angle_gamma   90.00
#
_symmetry.space_group_name_H-M   'P 1'
#
loop_
_entity.id
_entity.type
_entity.pdbx_description
1 polymer ?
#
loop_
_entity_poly.entity_id
_entity_poly.type
_entity_poly.pdbx_seq_one_letter_code
_entity_poly.pdbx_strand_id
1 'polypeptide(L)'
;VAFALSAVHLRSVGGIISVGALAGMFTMMVTMIYSSSRLIYAIGRDGLLPRWFGHVKGHLPENALWTVVLIIAIMGGLVPLTQLVNLVNIGTLIAFALVSIGIIPLRRHQAFNNEGFKVPGYPVTPIISFLFCLLLMTQLSVETWIMSLIWFAFGLVIYFSYGIRHGHVAEKRIE
;
A
#
# COMPACT_ATOMS: atom_id res chain seq x y z
N VAL A 1 11.36 13.74 -18.03
CA VAL A 1 12.67 13.37 -18.61
C VAL A 1 12.68 13.42 -20.13
N ALA A 2 11.80 12.69 -20.83
CA ALA A 2 11.71 12.76 -22.30
C ALA A 2 11.47 14.18 -22.84
N PHE A 3 10.58 14.94 -22.21
CA PHE A 3 10.33 16.36 -22.53
C PHE A 3 11.59 17.25 -22.38
N ALA A 4 12.43 16.97 -21.38
CA ALA A 4 13.68 17.71 -21.16
C ALA A 4 14.72 17.37 -22.24
N LEU A 5 14.78 16.10 -22.70
CA LEU A 5 15.71 15.68 -23.76
C LEU A 5 15.31 16.19 -25.15
N SER A 6 14.00 16.34 -25.41
CA SER A 6 13.53 17.03 -26.62
C SER A 6 13.89 18.51 -26.62
N ALA A 7 13.96 19.16 -25.46
CA ALA A 7 14.39 20.56 -25.35
C ALA A 7 15.89 20.74 -25.64
N VAL A 8 16.71 19.70 -25.41
CA VAL A 8 18.17 19.68 -25.69
C VAL A 8 18.47 19.11 -27.09
N HIS A 9 17.51 19.11 -28.02
CA HIS A 9 17.65 18.61 -29.40
C HIS A 9 17.98 17.10 -29.56
N LEU A 10 17.92 16.30 -28.49
CA LEU A 10 18.15 14.84 -28.52
C LEU A 10 16.85 14.06 -28.78
N ARG A 11 16.15 14.38 -29.87
CA ARG A 11 14.80 13.88 -30.16
C ARG A 11 14.72 12.35 -30.28
N SER A 12 15.72 11.72 -30.89
CA SER A 12 15.76 10.25 -31.08
C SER A 12 15.94 9.50 -29.75
N VAL A 13 16.81 10.00 -28.87
CA VAL A 13 17.05 9.41 -27.54
C VAL A 13 15.82 9.59 -26.65
N GLY A 14 15.17 10.76 -26.71
CA GLY A 14 13.91 11.01 -26.00
C GLY A 14 12.78 10.07 -26.43
N GLY A 15 12.70 9.72 -27.71
CA GLY A 15 11.73 8.74 -28.22
C GLY A 15 11.93 7.34 -27.63
N ILE A 16 13.17 6.84 -27.65
CA ILE A 16 13.50 5.52 -27.09
C ILE A 16 13.20 5.46 -25.59
N ILE A 17 13.56 6.51 -24.84
CA ILE A 17 13.28 6.58 -23.40
C ILE A 17 11.78 6.65 -23.13
N SER A 18 11.00 7.35 -23.97
CA SER A 18 9.54 7.43 -23.80
C SER A 18 8.87 6.08 -23.99
N VAL A 19 9.28 5.30 -25.00
CA VAL A 19 8.76 3.95 -25.23
C VAL A 19 9.10 3.03 -24.05
N GLY A 20 10.35 3.08 -23.57
CA GLY A 20 10.77 2.34 -22.38
C GLY A 20 9.99 2.73 -21.12
N ALA A 21 9.77 4.02 -20.91
CA ALA A 21 9.00 4.53 -19.78
C ALA A 21 7.53 4.09 -19.84
N LEU A 22 6.89 4.13 -21.02
CA LEU A 22 5.52 3.67 -21.20
C LEU A 22 5.37 2.17 -20.94
N ALA A 23 6.28 1.35 -21.48
CA ALA A 23 6.28 -0.08 -21.23
C ALA A 23 6.50 -0.41 -19.73
N GLY A 24 7.39 0.33 -19.07
CA GLY A 24 7.64 0.22 -17.63
C GLY A 24 6.42 0.62 -16.79
N MET A 25 5.80 1.76 -17.08
CA MET A 25 4.59 2.22 -16.38
C MET A 25 3.42 1.26 -16.58
N PHE A 26 3.23 0.73 -17.79
CA PHE A 26 2.20 -0.27 -18.05
C PHE A 26 2.39 -1.52 -17.18
N THR A 27 3.62 -2.04 -17.11
CA THR A 27 3.95 -3.18 -16.25
C THR A 27 3.68 -2.87 -14.78
N MET A 28 4.12 -1.71 -14.30
CA MET A 28 3.89 -1.26 -12.93
C MET A 28 2.40 -1.15 -12.59
N MET A 29 1.58 -0.60 -13.49
CA MET A 29 0.14 -0.49 -13.31
C MET A 29 -0.51 -1.88 -13.16
N VAL A 30 -0.17 -2.82 -14.04
CA VAL A 30 -0.70 -4.19 -13.98
C VAL A 30 -0.29 -4.85 -12.66
N THR A 31 0.99 -4.77 -12.26
CA THR A 31 1.48 -5.34 -11.00
C THR A 31 0.79 -4.72 -9.78
N MET A 32 0.55 -3.41 -9.77
CA MET A 32 -0.15 -2.74 -8.68
C MET A 32 -1.60 -3.19 -8.54
N ILE A 33 -2.34 -3.33 -9.64
CA ILE A 33 -3.73 -3.82 -9.62
C ILE A 33 -3.80 -5.22 -9.01
N TYR A 34 -2.91 -6.13 -9.41
CA TYR A 34 -2.83 -7.48 -8.83
C TYR A 34 -2.47 -7.47 -7.33
N SER A 35 -1.51 -6.62 -6.93
CA SER A 35 -1.11 -6.47 -5.52
C SER A 35 -2.26 -6.00 -4.64
N SER A 36 -2.97 -4.95 -5.07
CA SER A 36 -4.12 -4.40 -4.36
C SER A 36 -5.27 -5.40 -4.24
N SER A 37 -5.56 -6.16 -5.29
CA SER A 37 -6.59 -7.21 -5.28
C SER A 37 -6.27 -8.31 -4.25
N ARG A 38 -5.01 -8.76 -4.18
CA ARG A 38 -4.57 -9.75 -3.18
C ARG A 38 -4.68 -9.24 -1.75
N LEU A 39 -4.33 -7.97 -1.52
CA LEU A 39 -4.46 -7.35 -0.20
C LEU A 39 -5.91 -7.34 0.27
N ILE A 40 -6.85 -6.91 -0.59
CA ILE A 40 -8.28 -6.86 -0.25
C ILE A 40 -8.85 -8.26 -0.04
N TYR A 41 -8.44 -9.23 -0.86
CA TYR A 41 -8.80 -10.64 -0.65
C TYR A 41 -8.32 -11.17 0.70
N ALA A 42 -7.07 -10.90 1.08
CA ALA A 42 -6.52 -11.34 2.37
C ALA A 42 -7.30 -10.72 3.54
N ILE A 43 -7.56 -9.42 3.50
CA ILE A 43 -8.36 -8.72 4.53
C ILE A 43 -9.81 -9.26 4.58
N GLY A 44 -10.41 -9.55 3.43
CA GLY A 44 -11.74 -10.16 3.34
C GLY A 44 -11.79 -11.62 3.84
N ARG A 45 -10.76 -12.40 3.58
CA ARG A 45 -10.58 -13.77 4.09
C ARG A 45 -10.41 -13.77 5.61
N ASP A 46 -9.68 -12.80 6.14
CA ASP A 46 -9.45 -12.62 7.58
C ASP A 46 -10.69 -12.03 8.29
N GLY A 47 -11.80 -11.79 7.57
CA GLY A 47 -13.10 -11.39 8.14
C GLY A 47 -13.25 -9.91 8.49
N LEU A 48 -12.24 -9.10 8.16
CA LEU A 48 -12.18 -7.66 8.44
C LEU A 48 -13.00 -6.82 7.44
N LEU A 49 -13.28 -7.37 6.25
CA LEU A 49 -14.13 -6.79 5.21
C LEU A 49 -15.30 -7.73 4.86
N PRO A 50 -16.37 -7.25 4.21
CA PRO A 50 -17.52 -8.07 3.82
C PRO A 50 -17.09 -9.38 3.17
N ARG A 51 -17.61 -10.52 3.65
CA ARG A 51 -17.23 -11.88 3.20
C ARG A 51 -17.30 -12.10 1.68
N TRP A 52 -18.02 -11.24 0.96
CA TRP A 52 -18.07 -11.21 -0.50
C TRP A 52 -16.71 -10.94 -1.17
N PHE A 53 -15.81 -10.19 -0.51
CA PHE A 53 -14.43 -9.97 -0.98
C PHE A 53 -13.52 -11.19 -0.80
N GLY A 54 -13.87 -12.10 0.13
CA GLY A 54 -13.16 -13.34 0.39
C GLY A 54 -13.62 -14.51 -0.48
N HIS A 55 -14.61 -14.33 -1.35
CA HIS A 55 -15.12 -15.40 -2.22
C HIS A 55 -14.26 -15.50 -3.48
N VAL A 56 -13.58 -16.62 -3.66
CA VAL A 56 -12.79 -16.91 -4.87
C VAL A 56 -13.66 -17.71 -5.84
N LYS A 57 -13.79 -17.22 -7.08
CA LYS A 57 -14.39 -17.99 -8.16
C LYS A 57 -13.26 -18.60 -8.99
N GLY A 58 -13.05 -19.91 -8.86
CA GLY A 58 -11.90 -20.61 -9.47
C GLY A 58 -10.60 -20.37 -8.68
N HIS A 59 -9.68 -19.57 -9.23
CA HIS A 59 -8.37 -19.25 -8.62
C HIS A 59 -8.08 -17.74 -8.49
N LEU A 60 -8.99 -16.88 -8.95
CA LEU A 60 -8.83 -15.42 -8.89
C LEU A 60 -9.94 -14.78 -8.01
N PRO A 61 -9.60 -13.78 -7.17
CA PRO A 61 -10.58 -13.00 -6.45
C PRO A 61 -11.23 -11.96 -7.38
N GLU A 62 -12.10 -12.43 -8.28
CA GLU A 62 -12.74 -11.63 -9.34
C GLU A 62 -13.50 -10.40 -8.79
N ASN A 63 -14.23 -10.58 -7.69
CA ASN A 63 -14.99 -9.50 -7.04
C ASN A 63 -14.08 -8.39 -6.50
N ALA A 64 -12.96 -8.77 -5.86
CA ALA A 64 -11.99 -7.82 -5.35
C ALA A 64 -11.29 -7.08 -6.50
N LEU A 65 -10.95 -7.81 -7.58
CA LEU A 65 -10.31 -7.23 -8.76
C LEU A 65 -11.19 -6.15 -9.42
N TRP A 66 -12.45 -6.47 -9.71
CA TRP A 66 -13.38 -5.50 -10.32
C TRP A 66 -13.61 -4.27 -9.44
N THR A 67 -13.76 -4.47 -8.13
CA THR A 67 -13.96 -3.37 -7.20
C THR A 67 -12.75 -2.43 -7.16
N VAL A 68 -11.53 -3.00 -7.15
CA VAL A 68 -10.28 -2.21 -7.19
C VAL A 68 -10.17 -1.42 -8.48
N VAL A 69 -10.41 -2.06 -9.64
CA VAL A 69 -10.32 -1.40 -10.93
C VAL A 69 -11.33 -0.27 -11.04
N LEU A 70 -12.56 -0.47 -10.55
CA LEU A 70 -13.59 0.57 -10.52
C LEU A 70 -13.15 1.78 -9.67
N ILE A 71 -12.64 1.53 -8.46
CA ILE A 71 -12.15 2.59 -7.58
C ILE A 71 -10.98 3.35 -8.22
N ILE A 72 -10.00 2.63 -8.80
CA ILE A 72 -8.85 3.25 -9.46
C ILE A 72 -9.30 4.10 -10.65
N ALA A 73 -10.25 3.62 -11.46
CA ALA A 73 -10.77 4.35 -12.61
C ALA A 73 -11.47 5.66 -12.19
N ILE A 74 -12.29 5.61 -11.13
CA ILE A 74 -12.99 6.77 -10.59
C ILE A 74 -11.98 7.77 -9.99
N MET A 75 -11.07 7.29 -9.14
CA MET A 75 -10.08 8.14 -8.48
C MET A 75 -9.09 8.75 -9.47
N GLY A 76 -8.64 7.99 -10.46
CA GLY A 76 -7.71 8.47 -11.49
C GLY A 76 -8.34 9.49 -12.45
N GLY A 77 -9.66 9.47 -12.64
CA GLY A 77 -10.37 10.44 -13.48
C GLY A 77 -10.77 11.73 -12.76
N LEU A 78 -11.07 11.66 -11.46
CA LEU A 78 -11.63 12.78 -10.69
C LEU A 78 -10.62 13.53 -9.84
N VAL A 79 -9.52 12.88 -9.43
CA VAL A 79 -8.58 13.43 -8.45
C VAL A 79 -7.24 13.76 -9.12
N PRO A 80 -6.69 14.97 -8.92
CA PRO A 80 -5.45 15.37 -9.57
C PRO A 80 -4.27 14.51 -9.10
N LEU A 81 -3.37 14.19 -10.04
CA LEU A 81 -2.21 13.33 -9.81
C LEU A 81 -1.35 13.77 -8.62
N THR A 82 -1.16 15.08 -8.43
CA THR A 82 -0.36 15.63 -7.33
C THR A 82 -0.94 15.25 -5.95
N GLN A 83 -2.27 15.27 -5.80
CA GLN A 83 -2.92 14.87 -4.56
C GLN A 83 -2.82 13.35 -4.35
N LEU A 84 -3.00 12.55 -5.41
CA LEU A 84 -2.81 11.09 -5.37
C LEU A 84 -1.40 10.72 -4.92
N VAL A 85 -0.39 11.34 -5.51
CA VAL A 85 1.02 11.10 -5.18
C VAL A 85 1.28 11.46 -3.72
N ASN A 86 0.77 12.60 -3.25
CA ASN A 86 0.91 13.01 -1.86
C ASN A 86 0.25 12.00 -0.90
N LEU A 87 -0.95 11.50 -1.22
CA LEU A 87 -1.67 10.52 -0.40
C LEU A 87 -0.96 9.16 -0.37
N VAL A 88 -0.41 8.71 -1.50
CA VAL A 88 0.39 7.47 -1.58
C VAL A 88 1.71 7.62 -0.79
N ASN A 89 2.37 8.78 -0.88
CA ASN A 89 3.62 9.03 -0.16
C ASN A 89 3.42 8.99 1.36
N ILE A 90 2.39 9.67 1.88
CA ILE A 90 2.13 9.63 3.33
C ILE A 90 1.74 8.22 3.79
N GLY A 91 0.92 7.50 3.00
CA GLY A 91 0.51 6.13 3.32
C GLY A 91 1.69 5.15 3.36
N THR A 92 2.60 5.24 2.38
CA THR A 92 3.79 4.39 2.35
C THR A 92 4.77 4.71 3.47
N LEU A 93 4.98 5.99 3.81
CA LEU A 93 5.80 6.39 4.95
C LEU A 93 5.22 5.88 6.28
N ILE A 94 3.89 5.97 6.48
CA ILE A 94 3.23 5.43 7.68
C ILE A 94 3.42 3.90 7.75
N ALA A 95 3.22 3.19 6.64
CA ALA A 95 3.42 1.73 6.59
C ALA A 95 4.87 1.35 6.93
N PHE A 96 5.87 2.05 6.37
CA PHE A 96 7.28 1.81 6.67
C PHE A 96 7.64 2.14 8.12
N ALA A 97 7.07 3.22 8.67
CA ALA A 97 7.25 3.59 10.07
C ALA A 97 6.69 2.50 11.01
N LEU A 98 5.46 2.02 10.75
CA LEU A 98 4.82 0.95 11.51
C LEU A 98 5.58 -0.37 11.44
N VAL A 99 6.06 -0.76 10.25
CA VAL A 99 6.89 -1.97 10.09
C VAL A 99 8.21 -1.83 10.85
N SER A 100 8.85 -0.66 10.77
CA SER A 100 10.12 -0.40 11.49
C SER A 100 9.96 -0.55 13.00
N ILE A 101 8.90 0.00 13.59
CA ILE A 101 8.60 -0.19 15.02
C ILE A 101 8.18 -1.63 15.32
N GLY A 102 7.36 -2.24 14.45
CA GLY A 102 6.81 -3.59 14.64
C GLY A 102 7.86 -4.70 14.70
N ILE A 103 9.02 -4.51 14.07
CA ILE A 103 10.15 -5.45 14.15
C ILE A 103 10.68 -5.60 15.59
N ILE A 104 10.62 -4.55 16.41
CA ILE A 104 11.16 -4.54 17.78
C ILE A 104 10.44 -5.55 18.70
N PRO A 105 9.11 -5.50 18.87
CA PRO A 105 8.39 -6.51 19.64
C PRO A 105 8.41 -7.88 18.95
N LEU A 106 8.32 -7.93 17.61
CA LEU A 106 8.28 -9.21 16.88
C LEU A 106 9.54 -10.04 17.08
N ARG A 107 10.71 -9.41 17.16
CA ARG A 107 11.97 -10.09 17.45
C ARG A 107 12.07 -10.64 18.88
N ARG A 108 11.28 -10.10 19.82
CA ARG A 108 11.21 -10.58 21.21
C ARG A 108 10.12 -11.64 21.42
N HIS A 109 9.17 -11.79 20.50
CA HIS A 109 8.14 -12.81 20.59
C HIS A 109 8.72 -14.21 20.31
N GLN A 110 8.66 -15.07 21.33
CA GLN A 110 9.15 -16.45 21.28
C GLN A 110 8.27 -17.38 20.44
N ALA A 111 7.04 -16.97 20.11
CA ALA A 111 6.08 -17.76 19.35
C ALA A 111 6.38 -17.84 17.84
N PHE A 112 7.26 -16.97 17.31
CA PHE A 112 7.59 -16.94 15.89
C PHE A 112 8.96 -17.58 15.64
N ASN A 113 9.02 -18.51 14.68
CA ASN A 113 10.26 -19.16 14.31
C ASN A 113 11.21 -18.15 13.63
N ASN A 114 12.24 -17.70 14.36
CA ASN A 114 13.15 -16.63 13.96
C ASN A 114 14.42 -17.16 13.24
N GLU A 115 14.30 -18.23 12.46
CA GLU A 115 15.42 -18.89 11.75
C GLU A 115 15.81 -18.20 10.42
N GLY A 116 15.03 -17.21 9.97
CA GLY A 116 15.31 -16.45 8.74
C GLY A 116 16.33 -15.31 8.89
N PHE A 117 16.38 -14.46 7.86
CA PHE A 117 17.24 -13.26 7.82
C PHE A 117 16.94 -12.32 9.00
N LYS A 118 17.99 -11.90 9.71
CA LYS A 118 17.91 -10.95 10.84
C LYS A 118 18.53 -9.63 10.44
N VAL A 119 17.80 -8.54 10.70
CA VAL A 119 18.29 -7.19 10.40
C VAL A 119 19.61 -6.93 11.15
N PRO A 120 20.71 -6.59 10.45
CA PRO A 120 21.98 -6.25 11.07
C PRO A 120 21.85 -4.92 11.82
N GLY A 121 22.56 -4.78 12.96
CA GLY A 121 22.54 -3.54 13.74
C GLY A 121 21.25 -3.28 14.53
N TYR A 122 20.47 -4.33 14.84
CA TYR A 122 19.31 -4.20 15.73
C TYR A 122 19.72 -3.79 17.15
N PRO A 123 18.99 -2.87 17.82
CA PRO A 123 17.76 -2.20 17.38
C PRO A 123 17.97 -0.87 16.64
N VAL A 124 19.21 -0.44 16.40
CA VAL A 124 19.56 0.88 15.85
C VAL A 124 19.01 1.06 14.43
N THR A 125 19.12 0.04 13.57
CA THR A 125 18.68 0.14 12.17
C THR A 125 17.16 0.38 12.01
N PRO A 126 16.25 -0.35 12.69
CA PRO A 126 14.84 0.00 12.70
C PRO A 126 14.54 1.40 13.27
N ILE A 127 15.26 1.83 14.31
CA ILE A 127 15.06 3.15 14.92
C ILE A 127 15.43 4.26 13.94
N ILE A 128 16.58 4.14 13.26
CA ILE A 128 17.00 5.12 12.24
C ILE A 128 15.98 5.17 11.10
N SER A 129 15.53 4.01 10.61
CA SER A 129 14.48 3.93 9.57
C SER A 129 13.21 4.68 9.98
N PHE A 130 12.74 4.45 11.22
CA PHE A 130 11.57 5.13 11.76
C PHE A 130 11.77 6.65 11.85
N LEU A 131 12.93 7.10 12.34
CA LEU A 131 13.27 8.53 12.42
C LEU A 131 13.33 9.20 11.05
N PHE A 132 13.91 8.52 10.05
CA PHE A 132 13.92 9.02 8.67
C PHE A 132 12.52 9.10 8.07
N CYS A 133 11.67 8.09 8.31
CA CYS A 133 10.28 8.13 7.87
C CYS A 133 9.54 9.32 8.51
N LEU A 134 9.71 9.54 9.81
CA LEU A 134 9.12 10.69 10.51
C LEU A 134 9.61 12.03 9.95
N LEU A 135 10.91 12.16 9.68
CA LEU A 135 11.49 13.37 9.09
C LEU A 135 10.89 13.63 7.69
N LEU A 136 10.76 12.60 6.86
CA LEU A 136 10.12 12.77 5.55
C LEU A 136 8.63 13.13 5.68
N MET A 137 7.94 12.60 6.68
CA MET A 137 6.53 12.95 6.94
C MET A 137 6.34 14.42 7.36
N THR A 138 7.31 15.06 8.02
CA THR A 138 7.23 16.49 8.35
C THR A 138 7.46 17.40 7.15
N GLN A 139 8.06 16.89 6.07
CA GLN A 139 8.23 17.62 4.82
C GLN A 139 6.98 17.63 3.94
N LEU A 140 5.94 16.87 4.30
CA LEU A 140 4.66 16.85 3.58
C LEU A 140 3.76 18.00 4.04
N SER A 141 2.95 18.51 3.11
CA SER A 141 1.99 19.58 3.38
C SER A 141 0.94 19.17 4.42
N VAL A 142 0.43 20.16 5.16
CA VAL A 142 -0.65 19.96 6.16
C VAL A 142 -1.93 19.44 5.50
N GLU A 143 -2.19 19.83 4.25
CA GLU A 143 -3.31 19.31 3.46
C GLU A 143 -3.25 17.78 3.32
N THR A 144 -2.06 17.23 3.05
CA THR A 144 -1.84 15.79 2.95
C THR A 144 -2.11 15.07 4.28
N TRP A 145 -1.76 15.69 5.40
CA TRP A 145 -2.04 15.15 6.73
C TRP A 145 -3.53 15.08 7.02
N ILE A 146 -4.28 16.13 6.67
CA ILE A 146 -5.73 16.14 6.83
C ILE A 146 -6.39 15.06 5.98
N MET A 147 -6.01 14.94 4.69
CA MET A 147 -6.53 13.90 3.80
C MET A 147 -6.23 12.49 4.32
N SER A 148 -5.01 12.28 4.82
CA SER A 148 -4.61 11.01 5.44
C SER A 148 -5.45 10.69 6.67
N LEU A 149 -5.65 11.66 7.58
CA LEU A 149 -6.50 11.48 8.76
C LEU A 149 -7.95 11.15 8.39
N ILE A 150 -8.52 11.84 7.40
CA ILE A 150 -9.88 11.54 6.91
C ILE A 150 -9.94 10.12 6.36
N TRP A 151 -8.95 9.71 5.58
CA TRP A 151 -8.88 8.36 5.02
C TRP A 151 -8.72 7.28 6.09
N PHE A 152 -7.86 7.50 7.09
CA PHE A 152 -7.72 6.61 8.24
C PHE A 152 -9.01 6.52 9.06
N ALA A 153 -9.68 7.66 9.28
CA ALA A 153 -10.97 7.70 9.96
C ALA A 153 -12.02 6.89 9.19
N PHE A 154 -12.08 7.03 7.86
CA PHE A 154 -12.97 6.22 7.02
C PHE A 154 -12.69 4.72 7.15
N GLY A 155 -11.41 4.32 7.10
CA GLY A 155 -11.01 2.93 7.33
C GLY A 155 -11.40 2.42 8.73
N LEU A 156 -11.24 3.24 9.76
CA LEU A 156 -11.67 2.93 11.13
C LEU A 156 -13.19 2.76 11.22
N VAL A 157 -14.00 3.61 10.57
CA VAL A 157 -15.46 3.45 10.57
C VAL A 157 -15.87 2.11 9.96
N ILE A 158 -15.24 1.70 8.86
CA ILE A 158 -15.47 0.38 8.26
C ILE A 158 -15.08 -0.73 9.23
N TYR A 159 -13.93 -0.60 9.89
CA TYR A 159 -13.46 -1.57 10.88
C TYR A 159 -14.38 -1.67 12.11
N PHE A 160 -14.83 -0.56 12.69
CA PHE A 160 -15.72 -0.56 13.86
C PHE A 160 -17.13 -1.05 13.51
N SER A 161 -17.64 -0.69 12.32
CA SER A 161 -18.98 -1.11 11.88
C SER A 161 -19.06 -2.59 11.53
N TYR A 162 -18.07 -3.14 10.82
CA TYR A 162 -18.08 -4.52 10.33
C TYR A 162 -17.06 -5.44 11.02
N GLY A 163 -15.81 -4.97 11.13
CA GLY A 163 -14.65 -5.74 11.60
C GLY A 163 -14.77 -6.24 13.05
N ILE A 164 -15.29 -5.43 13.98
CA ILE A 164 -15.48 -5.87 15.38
C ILE A 164 -16.51 -7.00 15.49
N ARG A 165 -17.57 -6.97 14.68
CA ARG A 165 -18.66 -7.95 14.73
C ARG A 165 -18.30 -9.30 14.10
N HIS A 166 -17.33 -9.34 13.17
CA HIS A 166 -17.00 -10.54 12.39
C HIS A 166 -15.56 -11.05 12.57
N GLY A 167 -14.66 -10.28 13.20
CA GLY A 167 -13.26 -10.67 13.45
C GLY A 167 -13.07 -11.86 14.40
N HIS A 168 -14.04 -12.13 15.28
CA HIS A 168 -14.00 -13.27 16.23
C HIS A 168 -14.29 -14.66 15.60
N VAL A 169 -14.57 -14.74 14.29
CA VAL A 169 -14.89 -16.03 13.65
C VAL A 169 -13.63 -16.78 13.17
N ALA A 170 -12.48 -16.11 13.03
CA ALA A 170 -11.23 -16.75 12.61
C ALA A 170 -10.55 -17.57 13.72
N GLU A 171 -10.77 -17.21 14.99
CA GLU A 171 -10.18 -17.92 16.14
C GLU A 171 -10.81 -19.30 16.37
N LYS A 172 -12.07 -19.49 15.96
CA LYS A 172 -12.81 -20.75 16.16
C LYS A 172 -12.50 -21.88 15.17
N ARG A 173 -11.58 -21.68 14.21
CA ARG A 173 -11.23 -22.71 13.20
C ARG A 173 -9.83 -23.31 13.36
N ILE A 174 -9.11 -22.92 14.42
CA ILE A 174 -7.77 -23.44 14.73
C ILE A 174 -7.79 -24.34 15.99
N GLU A 175 -8.94 -24.46 16.67
CA GLU A 175 -9.18 -25.53 17.65
C GLU A 175 -9.74 -26.80 17.01
#